data_AF-R9GXV1-F1
#
_entry.id   AF-R9GXV1-F1
#
_cell.length_a   1.000
_cell.length_b   1.000
_cell.length_c   1.000
_cell.angle_alpha   90.00
_cell.angle_beta   90.00
_cell.angle_gamma   90.00
#
_symmetry.space_group_name_H-M   'P 1'
#
loop_
_entity.id
_entity.type
_entity.pdbx_description
1 polymer ?
#
loop_
_entity_poly.entity_id
_entity_poly.type
_entity_poly.pdbx_seq_one_letter_code
_entity_poly.pdbx_strand_id
1 'polypeptide(L)'
;MTISVLNDFTEYPGLRNCSISEFSGEEFYHDHLNNGFKESYDKKEKLIINLDGTGGYASSFLDEAFGNLVYDFTLNVVKSNIEIISDEEPHWKDMIEEKTFLQWEKRRQVEEKPIVTKNHEPWYRLVNQVPIKKQW
;
A
#
# COMPACT_ATOMS: atom_id res chain seq x y z
N MET A 1 -10.48 -2.91 -10.55
CA MET A 1 -9.52 -4.03 -10.32
C MET A 1 -9.60 -4.45 -8.86
N THR A 2 -9.33 -5.72 -8.54
CA THR A 2 -9.29 -6.22 -7.15
C THR A 2 -7.97 -6.94 -6.90
N ILE A 3 -7.37 -6.69 -5.74
CA ILE A 3 -6.24 -7.48 -5.19
C ILE A 3 -6.72 -8.12 -3.89
N SER A 4 -6.69 -9.44 -3.82
CA SER A 4 -6.90 -10.21 -2.60
C SER A 4 -5.55 -10.57 -2.01
N VAL A 5 -5.23 -10.10 -0.80
CA VAL A 5 -3.93 -10.42 -0.20
C VAL A 5 -3.75 -11.93 -0.06
N LEU A 6 -4.80 -12.65 0.35
CA LEU A 6 -4.78 -14.10 0.45
C LEU A 6 -4.38 -14.79 -0.86
N ASN A 7 -5.04 -14.43 -1.97
CA ASN A 7 -4.90 -15.17 -3.23
C ASN A 7 -3.76 -14.65 -4.11
N ASP A 8 -3.49 -13.35 -4.06
CA ASP A 8 -2.51 -12.70 -4.93
C ASP A 8 -1.14 -12.54 -4.26
N PHE A 9 -1.04 -12.67 -2.93
CA PHE A 9 0.21 -12.46 -2.19
C PHE A 9 0.55 -13.61 -1.23
N THR A 10 -0.18 -13.75 -0.11
CA THR A 10 0.02 -14.84 0.86
C THR A 10 -1.12 -14.94 1.87
N GLU A 11 -1.33 -16.14 2.43
CA GLU A 11 -2.18 -16.36 3.60
C GLU A 11 -1.59 -15.77 4.89
N TYR A 12 -0.26 -15.71 5.00
CA TYR A 12 0.44 -15.25 6.21
C TYR A 12 1.36 -14.06 5.93
N PRO A 13 0.80 -12.83 5.83
CA PRO A 13 1.56 -11.61 5.65
C PRO A 13 2.61 -11.42 6.77
N GLY A 14 3.78 -10.95 6.38
CA GLY A 14 4.93 -10.75 7.26
C GLY A 14 4.86 -9.44 8.06
N LEU A 15 6.05 -8.90 8.35
CA LEU A 15 6.24 -7.64 9.08
C LEU A 15 6.42 -6.47 8.11
N ARG A 16 7.08 -5.41 8.59
CA ARG A 16 7.27 -4.14 7.90
C ARG A 16 8.07 -4.28 6.59
N ASN A 17 9.30 -4.78 6.68
CA ASN A 17 10.32 -4.65 5.65
C ASN A 17 10.86 -6.00 5.18
N CYS A 18 11.36 -6.05 3.94
CA CYS A 18 11.96 -7.26 3.35
C CYS A 18 13.18 -7.78 4.12
N SER A 19 13.91 -6.90 4.83
CA SER A 19 15.08 -7.28 5.63
C SER A 19 14.76 -8.03 6.94
N ILE A 20 13.50 -8.02 7.38
CA ILE A 20 13.09 -8.61 8.67
C ILE A 20 12.12 -9.79 8.53
N SER A 21 11.43 -9.91 7.39
CA SER A 21 10.49 -11.00 7.12
C SER A 21 10.21 -11.14 5.63
N GLU A 22 10.01 -12.36 5.17
CA GLU A 22 9.35 -12.63 3.88
C GLU A 22 7.90 -12.14 3.91
N PHE A 23 7.31 -11.91 2.73
CA PHE A 23 5.95 -11.44 2.58
C PHE A 23 5.66 -10.13 3.33
N SER A 24 6.67 -9.25 3.38
CA SER A 24 6.59 -7.98 4.11
C SER A 24 5.64 -6.97 3.46
N GLY A 25 5.24 -5.93 4.22
CA GLY A 25 4.44 -4.82 3.70
C GLY A 25 5.15 -4.04 2.59
N GLU A 26 6.47 -3.91 2.71
CA GLU A 26 7.33 -3.38 1.63
C GLU A 26 7.22 -4.23 0.36
N GLU A 27 7.32 -5.55 0.47
CA GLU A 27 7.23 -6.47 -0.68
C GLU A 27 5.86 -6.42 -1.34
N PHE A 28 4.78 -6.53 -0.56
CA PHE A 28 3.41 -6.40 -1.07
C PHE A 28 3.20 -5.07 -1.80
N TYR A 29 3.77 -3.98 -1.28
CA TYR A 29 3.67 -2.67 -1.90
C TYR A 29 4.27 -2.65 -3.31
N HIS A 30 5.53 -3.07 -3.41
CA HIS A 30 6.28 -2.97 -4.67
C HIS A 30 5.81 -4.00 -5.70
N ASP A 31 5.50 -5.23 -5.28
CA ASP A 31 5.16 -6.32 -6.19
C ASP A 31 3.72 -6.24 -6.69
N HIS A 32 2.78 -5.78 -5.84
CA HIS A 32 1.35 -5.82 -6.14
C HIS A 32 0.67 -4.45 -6.07
N LEU A 33 0.71 -3.79 -4.90
CA LEU A 33 -0.16 -2.65 -4.61
C LEU A 33 0.12 -1.43 -5.51
N ASN A 34 1.39 -1.09 -5.71
CA ASN A 34 1.78 0.09 -6.48
C ASN A 34 1.32 0.00 -7.96
N ASN A 35 1.60 -1.14 -8.61
CA ASN A 35 1.22 -1.37 -9.99
C ASN A 35 -0.31 -1.44 -10.15
N GLY A 36 -1.00 -2.16 -9.26
CA GLY A 36 -2.46 -2.27 -9.30
C GLY A 36 -3.17 -0.94 -9.06
N PHE A 37 -2.62 -0.09 -8.18
CA PHE A 37 -3.15 1.25 -7.95
C PHE A 37 -2.99 2.13 -9.19
N LYS A 38 -1.81 2.10 -9.82
CA LYS A 38 -1.58 2.83 -11.07
C LYS A 38 -2.53 2.38 -12.18
N GLU A 39 -2.73 1.07 -12.35
CA GLU A 39 -3.64 0.55 -13.38
C GLU A 39 -5.08 1.05 -13.16
N SER A 40 -5.56 1.01 -11.92
CA SER A 40 -6.90 1.48 -11.58
C SER A 40 -7.03 3.00 -11.76
N TYR A 41 -5.99 3.74 -11.35
CA TYR A 41 -5.90 5.19 -11.54
C TYR A 41 -6.00 5.59 -13.03
N ASP A 42 -5.32 4.89 -13.93
CA ASP A 42 -5.40 5.16 -15.37
C ASP A 42 -6.78 4.88 -15.95
N LYS A 43 -7.42 3.81 -15.47
CA LYS A 43 -8.77 3.41 -15.86
C LYS A 43 -9.84 4.28 -15.24
N LYS A 44 -9.49 5.18 -14.32
CA LYS A 44 -10.42 5.99 -13.51
C LYS A 44 -11.41 5.12 -12.73
N GLU A 45 -10.91 3.99 -12.24
CA GLU A 45 -11.63 3.04 -11.41
C GLU A 45 -11.00 3.01 -10.01
N LYS A 46 -11.76 2.54 -9.02
CA LYS A 46 -11.19 2.23 -7.72
C LYS A 46 -10.39 0.91 -7.78
N LEU A 47 -9.26 0.89 -7.10
CA LEU A 47 -8.61 -0.35 -6.70
C LEU A 47 -9.30 -0.88 -5.46
N ILE A 48 -9.80 -2.11 -5.52
CA ILE A 48 -10.33 -2.82 -4.36
C ILE A 48 -9.21 -3.66 -3.75
N ILE A 49 -8.94 -3.51 -2.46
CA ILE A 49 -8.04 -4.37 -1.70
C ILE A 49 -8.86 -5.20 -0.73
N ASN A 50 -8.82 -6.52 -0.88
CA ASN A 50 -9.47 -7.45 0.01
C ASN A 50 -8.45 -8.03 1.01
N LEU A 51 -8.66 -7.71 2.29
CA LEU A 51 -7.85 -8.16 3.41
C LEU A 51 -8.36 -9.46 4.05
N ASP A 52 -9.59 -9.88 3.76
CA ASP A 52 -10.25 -11.01 4.41
C ASP A 52 -9.65 -12.36 4.01
N GLY A 53 -9.78 -13.35 4.89
CA GLY A 53 -9.35 -14.73 4.69
C GLY A 53 -7.86 -14.99 4.93
N THR A 54 -7.07 -13.99 5.28
CA THR A 54 -5.68 -14.19 5.74
C THR A 54 -5.62 -14.67 7.19
N GLY A 55 -4.49 -15.23 7.61
CA GLY A 55 -4.23 -15.61 9.01
C GLY A 55 -4.05 -14.42 9.96
N GLY A 56 -4.14 -13.18 9.46
CA GLY A 56 -3.99 -11.94 10.22
C GLY A 56 -2.84 -11.06 9.72
N TYR A 57 -2.84 -9.80 10.15
CA TYR A 57 -1.83 -8.82 9.77
C TYR A 57 -1.10 -8.24 10.98
N ALA A 58 0.22 -8.10 10.86
CA ALA A 58 0.95 -7.19 11.73
C ALA A 58 0.55 -5.74 11.40
N SER A 59 0.39 -4.90 12.43
CA SER A 59 0.11 -3.47 12.21
C SER A 59 1.20 -2.78 11.39
N SER A 60 2.45 -3.25 11.52
CA SER A 60 3.60 -2.75 10.76
C SER A 60 3.55 -3.12 9.28
N PHE A 61 2.92 -4.25 8.91
CA PHE A 61 2.68 -4.61 7.51
C PHE A 61 1.73 -3.61 6.86
N LEU A 62 0.56 -3.39 7.48
CA LEU A 62 -0.46 -2.49 6.96
C LEU A 62 0.06 -1.04 6.92
N ASP A 63 0.80 -0.62 7.95
CA ASP A 63 1.42 0.70 7.99
C ASP A 63 2.42 0.91 6.84
N GLU A 64 3.30 -0.06 6.57
CA GLU A 64 4.27 0.06 5.49
C GLU A 64 3.60 0.04 4.12
N ALA A 65 2.73 -0.93 3.84
CA ALA A 65 2.14 -1.10 2.52
C ALA A 65 1.29 0.11 2.10
N PHE A 66 0.29 0.45 2.92
CA PHE A 66 -0.65 1.51 2.62
C PHE A 66 -0.07 2.91 2.87
N GLY A 67 0.93 2.99 3.73
CA GLY A 67 1.69 4.21 3.96
C GLY A 67 2.54 4.61 2.76
N ASN A 68 3.28 3.66 2.18
CA ASN A 68 4.04 3.89 0.94
C ASN A 68 3.12 4.35 -0.19
N LEU A 69 1.92 3.76 -0.30
CA LEU A 69 0.94 4.18 -1.29
C LEU A 69 0.55 5.66 -1.14
N VAL A 70 0.31 6.13 0.08
CA VAL A 70 0.04 7.56 0.33
C VAL A 70 1.26 8.43 0.07
N TYR A 71 2.45 7.96 0.43
CA TYR A 71 3.69 8.70 0.14
C TYR A 71 3.86 8.94 -1.36
N ASP A 72 3.60 7.90 -2.17
CA ASP A 72 3.82 7.96 -3.61
C ASP A 72 2.67 8.62 -4.38
N PHE A 73 1.43 8.51 -3.92
CA PHE A 73 0.26 9.01 -4.66
C PHE A 73 -0.49 10.18 -4.01
N THR A 74 -0.11 10.60 -2.81
CA THR A 74 -0.81 11.59 -1.97
C THR A 74 -2.12 11.08 -1.36
N LEU A 75 -2.46 11.60 -0.17
CA LEU A 75 -3.66 11.24 0.57
C LEU A 75 -4.96 11.35 -0.25
N ASN A 76 -5.14 12.49 -0.92
CA ASN A 76 -6.40 12.80 -1.61
C ASN A 76 -6.66 11.85 -2.77
N VAL A 77 -5.62 11.52 -3.53
CA VAL A 77 -5.72 10.59 -4.66
C VAL A 77 -5.98 9.18 -4.13
N VAL A 78 -5.25 8.72 -3.12
CA VAL A 78 -5.45 7.39 -2.54
C VAL A 78 -6.86 7.23 -2.00
N LYS A 79 -7.33 8.14 -1.13
CA LYS A 79 -8.69 8.08 -0.56
C LYS A 79 -9.80 8.07 -1.59
N SER A 80 -9.60 8.70 -2.75
CA SER A 80 -10.60 8.77 -3.80
C SER A 80 -10.62 7.54 -4.72
N ASN A 81 -9.51 6.79 -4.77
CA ASN A 81 -9.30 5.72 -5.76
C ASN A 81 -9.03 4.34 -5.14
N ILE A 82 -9.10 4.21 -3.81
CA ILE A 82 -8.98 2.91 -3.13
C ILE A 82 -10.28 2.57 -2.40
N GLU A 83 -10.57 1.28 -2.30
CA GLU A 83 -11.61 0.71 -1.46
C GLU A 83 -11.03 -0.50 -0.73
N ILE A 84 -11.21 -0.54 0.59
CA ILE A 84 -10.68 -1.62 1.44
C ILE A 84 -11.88 -2.47 1.92
N ILE A 85 -11.79 -3.77 1.65
CA ILE A 85 -12.66 -4.82 2.17
C ILE A 85 -11.90 -5.48 3.33
N SER A 86 -12.55 -5.53 4.49
CA SER A 86 -12.01 -6.06 5.75
C SER A 86 -13.20 -6.40 6.65
N ASP A 87 -14.11 -7.23 6.15
CA ASP A 87 -15.37 -7.51 6.83
C ASP A 87 -15.19 -8.46 8.03
N GLU A 88 -14.16 -9.32 7.99
CA GLU A 88 -13.82 -10.22 9.10
C GLU A 88 -13.19 -9.45 10.28
N GLU A 89 -12.37 -8.45 9.97
CA GLU A 89 -11.66 -7.62 10.95
C GLU A 89 -11.74 -6.13 10.58
N PRO A 90 -12.88 -5.44 10.82
CA PRO A 90 -13.09 -4.05 10.38
C PRO A 90 -12.06 -3.05 10.90
N HIS A 91 -11.45 -3.34 12.05
CA HIS A 91 -10.47 -2.48 12.68
C HIS A 91 -9.20 -2.28 11.84
N TRP A 92 -8.86 -3.19 10.91
CA TRP A 92 -7.75 -2.99 9.98
C TRP A 92 -8.02 -1.87 8.99
N LYS A 93 -9.24 -1.82 8.44
CA LYS A 93 -9.69 -0.73 7.58
C LYS A 93 -9.64 0.61 8.32
N ASP A 94 -10.20 0.66 9.54
CA ASP A 94 -10.19 1.87 10.37
C ASP A 94 -8.75 2.33 10.63
N MET A 95 -7.85 1.40 10.98
CA MET A 95 -6.43 1.71 11.20
C MET A 95 -5.78 2.32 9.94
N ILE A 96 -6.02 1.75 8.77
CA ILE A 96 -5.45 2.23 7.51
C ILE A 96 -5.98 3.64 7.18
N GLU A 97 -7.31 3.80 7.16
CA GLU A 97 -7.97 5.01 6.67
C GLU A 97 -7.86 6.20 7.63
N GLU A 98 -7.91 5.92 8.95
CA GLU A 98 -7.93 6.93 9.99
C GLU A 98 -6.54 7.23 10.58
N LYS A 99 -5.59 6.29 10.51
CA LYS A 99 -4.25 6.47 11.09
C LYS A 99 -3.16 6.47 10.02
N THR A 100 -2.91 5.33 9.37
CA THR A 100 -1.78 5.16 8.45
C THR A 100 -1.80 6.22 7.35
N PHE A 101 -2.94 6.41 6.68
CA PHE A 101 -3.07 7.42 5.63
C PHE A 101 -2.73 8.84 6.11
N LEU A 102 -3.22 9.25 7.29
CA LEU A 102 -2.97 10.60 7.80
C LEU A 102 -1.52 10.79 8.27
N GLN A 103 -0.91 9.75 8.86
CA GLN A 103 0.48 9.81 9.32
C GLN A 103 1.44 9.91 8.13
N TRP A 104 1.23 9.10 7.10
CA TRP A 104 2.11 9.07 5.95
C TRP A 104 1.97 10.28 5.04
N GLU A 105 0.80 10.92 4.99
CA GLU A 105 0.65 12.23 4.35
C GLU A 105 1.50 13.31 5.05
N LYS A 106 1.54 13.31 6.40
CA LYS A 106 2.42 14.22 7.14
C LYS A 106 3.89 13.97 6.83
N ARG A 107 4.31 12.69 6.81
CA ARG A 107 5.67 12.28 6.41
C ARG A 107 6.03 12.75 5.00
N ARG A 108 5.12 12.55 4.04
CA ARG A 108 5.26 13.02 2.65
C ARG A 108 5.46 14.54 2.57
N GLN A 109 4.68 15.32 3.32
CA GLN A 109 4.76 16.79 3.32
C GLN A 109 6.10 17.34 3.87
N VAL A 110 6.77 16.58 4.73
CA VAL A 110 8.10 16.91 5.26
C VAL A 110 9.23 16.12 4.58
N GLU A 111 8.93 15.46 3.45
CA GLU A 111 9.86 14.66 2.66
C GLU A 111 10.54 13.51 3.43
N GLU A 112 9.92 13.01 4.49
CA GLU A 112 10.41 11.86 5.26
C GLU A 112 10.12 10.55 4.50
N LYS A 113 11.14 10.05 3.80
CA LYS A 113 11.03 8.91 2.89
C LYS A 113 10.75 7.58 3.61
N PRO A 114 10.02 6.64 2.97
CA PRO A 114 9.99 5.24 3.39
C PRO A 114 11.39 4.63 3.38
N ILE A 115 11.58 3.58 4.19
CA ILE A 115 12.80 2.79 4.21
C ILE A 115 12.63 1.67 3.19
N VAL A 116 13.54 1.60 2.22
CA VAL A 116 13.60 0.52 1.24
C VAL A 116 14.74 -0.41 1.62
N THR A 117 14.44 -1.69 1.84
CA THR A 117 15.39 -2.68 2.38
C THR A 117 15.76 -3.78 1.41
N LYS A 118 15.07 -3.88 0.26
CA LYS A 118 15.39 -4.76 -0.86
C LYS A 118 15.50 -3.95 -2.15
N ASN A 119 16.25 -4.47 -3.11
CA ASN A 119 16.28 -3.89 -4.46
C ASN A 119 15.00 -4.29 -5.21
N HIS A 120 14.06 -3.35 -5.32
CA HIS A 120 12.79 -3.56 -6.04
C HIS A 120 12.87 -3.04 -7.48
N GLU A 121 12.01 -3.61 -8.33
CA GLU A 121 11.76 -3.07 -9.67
C GLU A 121 11.25 -1.61 -9.60
N PRO A 122 11.46 -0.80 -10.65
CA PRO A 122 10.93 0.56 -10.72
C PRO A 122 9.43 0.63 -10.43
N TRP A 123 9.00 1.60 -9.62
CA TRP A 123 7.61 1.78 -9.21
C TRP A 123 7.11 3.21 -9.49
N TYR A 124 5.80 3.39 -9.41
CA TYR A 124 5.13 4.63 -9.74
C TYR A 124 5.05 5.57 -8.52
N ARG A 125 5.38 6.83 -8.73
CA ARG A 125 5.08 7.94 -7.82
C ARG A 125 4.52 9.11 -8.60
N LEU A 126 3.54 9.78 -8.01
CA LEU A 126 2.92 10.98 -8.55
C LEU A 126 3.85 12.19 -8.37
N VAL A 127 4.32 12.75 -9.48
CA VAL A 127 5.10 13.99 -9.50
C VAL A 127 4.39 14.99 -10.37
N ASN A 128 4.05 16.15 -9.79
CA ASN A 128 3.27 17.19 -10.48
C ASN A 128 1.99 16.62 -11.13
N GLN A 129 1.27 15.75 -10.41
CA GLN A 129 0.05 15.07 -10.88
C GLN A 129 0.25 14.06 -12.03
N VAL A 130 1.50 13.77 -12.40
CA VAL A 130 1.82 12.76 -13.41
C VAL A 130 2.50 11.58 -12.73
N PRO A 131 1.98 10.34 -12.87
CA PRO A 131 2.67 9.17 -12.34
C PRO A 131 3.94 8.88 -13.15
N ILE A 132 5.08 8.81 -12.48
CA ILE A 132 6.38 8.51 -13.08
C ILE A 132 6.86 7.15 -12.55
N LYS A 133 7.26 6.24 -13.46
CA LYS A 133 7.88 4.96 -13.10
C LYS A 133 9.40 5.10 -13.04
N LYS A 134 9.99 4.90 -11.87
CA LYS A 134 11.46 4.77 -11.69
C LYS A 134 11.77 4.13 -10.35
N GLN A 135 13.04 3.86 -10.10
CA GLN A 135 13.52 3.50 -8.76
C GLN A 135 13.72 4.79 -7.95
N TRP A 136 13.09 4.92 -6.77
CA TRP A 136 13.07 6.16 -5.96
C TRP A 136 13.93 6.10 -4.70
#